data_AF-A0A1B7LF35-F1
#
_entry.id   AF-A0A1B7LF35-F1
#
_cell.length_a   1.000
_cell.length_b   1.000
_cell.length_c   1.000
_cell.angle_alpha   90.00
_cell.angle_beta   90.00
_cell.angle_gamma   90.00
#
_symmetry.space_group_name_H-M   'P 1'
#
loop_
_entity.id
_entity.type
_entity.pdbx_description
1 polymer ?
#
loop_
_entity_poly.entity_id
_entity_poly.type
_entity_poly.pdbx_seq_one_letter_code
_entity_poly.pdbx_strand_id
1 'polypeptide(L)'
;MEGKLHSLTDVLKKTLFFFEALTVAELTPYVHRKMLRDYTLPQVEEKVTQCLRQHACFYVDNNNGWHLDLEGQRENDGFYSLLLKRQQPLSLKEVVKTGAIKSKNKKIRRLFTDEAALIADGRFIQLNNGHWGLTEWEVEAGQFALKHLVIKALKLHPGGLLLPQLYEVVNAWRPTSMPAVEGVLRKFPFFELLGGGVWSYNPSIQAAYEGLIKRYLGSLNRQKQRWRRDRERWRKRVTLLENQLQEAGAAHREAAAALAQRAEEINRHEYLVTQMAEKELLLSLRKKEIFRYREHINKLEAKANSILHQCRLWVQRARDAEKEIHQLQQNNAKNQASLESLFSKLQQYKERERENKGRLADLKDRHATRVAELQTEIVELRQKLERVQETARQEERRLREEINLLTNDLKESLEKGDEGHRSRQLLQQELTHCQEEYRRLKMHLRNPLVRMAVRLCSWFGGYHGRQAV
;
A
#
# COMPACT_ATOMS: atom_id res chain seq x y z
N MET A 1 20.58 28.30 103.36
CA MET A 1 21.63 28.53 102.34
C MET A 1 21.87 27.21 101.65
N GLU A 2 21.34 27.01 100.45
CA GLU A 2 21.36 25.71 99.75
C GLU A 2 22.65 25.57 98.92
N GLY A 3 23.73 25.17 99.59
CA GLY A 3 24.93 24.72 98.90
C GLY A 3 24.72 23.30 98.38
N LYS A 4 24.76 23.09 97.06
CA LYS A 4 25.00 21.72 96.53
C LYS A 4 26.36 21.23 97.08
N LEU A 5 26.47 19.95 97.41
CA LEU A 5 27.68 19.35 97.98
C LEU A 5 28.71 19.05 96.89
N HIS A 6 29.99 19.27 97.22
CA HIS A 6 31.10 19.24 96.25
C HIS A 6 31.49 17.83 95.80
N SER A 7 31.50 16.86 96.71
CA SER A 7 32.02 15.52 96.44
C SER A 7 31.06 14.39 96.82
N LEU A 8 31.35 13.19 96.30
CA LEU A 8 30.67 11.95 96.70
C LEU A 8 30.84 11.69 98.20
N THR A 9 32.04 11.95 98.71
CA THR A 9 32.42 11.82 100.11
C THR A 9 31.53 12.70 100.99
N ASP A 10 31.31 13.96 100.62
CA ASP A 10 30.44 14.88 101.39
C ASP A 10 28.98 14.43 101.39
N VAL A 11 28.48 13.91 100.25
CA VAL A 11 27.14 13.35 100.15
C VAL A 11 26.99 12.15 101.09
N LEU A 12 28.00 11.29 101.15
CA LEU A 12 28.03 10.12 102.04
C LEU A 12 28.13 10.54 103.51
N LYS A 13 29.02 11.46 103.87
CA LYS A 13 29.13 12.03 105.23
C LYS A 13 27.81 12.58 105.73
N LYS A 14 27.16 13.46 104.95
CA LYS A 14 25.85 14.03 105.30
C LYS A 14 24.76 12.96 105.45
N THR A 15 24.77 11.94 104.59
CA THR A 15 23.76 10.87 104.62
C THR A 15 23.98 9.93 105.82
N LEU A 16 25.23 9.57 106.12
CA LEU A 16 25.59 8.71 107.24
C LEU A 16 25.46 9.43 108.59
N PHE A 17 25.75 10.73 108.65
CA PHE A 17 25.47 11.54 109.84
C PHE A 17 23.99 11.51 110.19
N PHE A 18 23.09 11.58 109.20
CA PHE A 18 21.66 11.54 109.48
C PHE A 18 21.15 10.14 109.84
N PHE A 19 21.56 9.08 109.16
CA PHE A 19 21.00 7.74 109.40
C PHE A 19 21.80 6.89 110.39
N GLU A 20 22.93 7.40 110.88
CA GLU A 20 23.90 6.77 111.80
C GLU A 20 24.59 5.51 111.24
N ALA A 21 23.81 4.57 110.70
CA ALA A 21 24.27 3.32 110.11
C ALA A 21 23.48 2.99 108.83
N LEU A 22 24.15 2.86 107.69
CA LEU A 22 23.53 2.39 106.44
C LEU A 22 24.41 1.40 105.69
N THR A 23 23.75 0.46 105.00
CA THR A 23 24.44 -0.44 104.07
C THR A 23 24.70 0.24 102.71
N VAL A 24 25.65 -0.28 101.93
CA VAL A 24 25.93 0.23 100.57
C VAL A 24 24.69 0.19 99.67
N ALA A 25 23.89 -0.87 99.79
CA ALA A 25 22.64 -1.03 99.05
C ALA A 25 21.60 0.05 99.41
N GLU A 26 21.55 0.46 100.68
CA GLU A 26 20.69 1.56 101.13
C GLU A 26 21.25 2.93 100.71
N LEU A 27 22.57 3.13 100.69
CA LEU A 27 23.23 4.39 100.30
C LEU A 27 23.12 4.68 98.80
N THR A 28 23.22 3.65 97.96
CA THR A 28 23.32 3.76 96.49
C THR A 28 22.16 4.54 95.86
N PRO A 29 20.87 4.30 96.20
CA PRO A 29 19.76 5.09 95.67
C PRO A 29 19.77 6.57 96.05
N TYR A 30 20.28 6.92 97.24
CA TYR A 30 20.38 8.32 97.66
C TYR A 30 21.47 9.05 96.89
N VAL A 31 22.61 8.38 96.74
CA VAL A 31 23.71 8.88 95.93
C VAL A 31 23.22 9.07 94.49
N HIS A 32 22.64 8.06 93.84
CA HIS A 32 22.17 8.14 92.43
C HIS A 32 21.17 9.28 92.17
N ARG A 33 20.29 9.58 93.12
CA ARG A 33 19.32 10.69 92.98
C ARG A 33 19.98 12.07 93.11
N LYS A 34 20.96 12.19 94.01
CA LYS A 34 21.62 13.45 94.34
C LYS A 34 22.82 13.75 93.42
N MET A 35 23.53 12.70 93.00
CA MET A 35 24.75 12.74 92.19
C MET A 35 24.86 11.47 91.31
N LEU A 36 25.68 11.48 90.25
CA LEU A 36 25.87 10.31 89.37
C LEU A 36 24.59 9.79 88.66
N ARG A 37 23.67 10.69 88.28
CA ARG A 37 22.39 10.34 87.63
C ARG A 37 22.55 9.58 86.30
N ASP A 38 23.66 9.82 85.60
CA ASP A 38 23.95 9.23 84.30
C ASP A 38 24.48 7.78 84.39
N TYR A 39 24.80 7.32 85.60
CA TYR A 39 25.31 5.96 85.82
C TYR A 39 24.18 4.98 86.10
N THR A 40 24.42 3.71 85.78
CA THR A 40 23.53 2.62 86.17
C THR A 40 23.69 2.32 87.67
N LEU A 41 22.62 1.87 88.33
CA LEU A 41 22.66 1.55 89.78
C LEU A 41 23.84 0.66 90.22
N PRO A 42 24.24 -0.40 89.46
CA PRO A 42 25.41 -1.20 89.82
C PRO A 42 26.73 -0.43 89.76
N GLN A 43 26.89 0.47 88.79
CA GLN A 43 28.08 1.31 88.68
C GLN A 43 28.17 2.32 89.83
N VAL A 44 27.01 2.82 90.30
CA VAL A 44 26.96 3.70 91.47
C VAL A 44 27.33 2.93 92.74
N GLU A 45 26.81 1.72 92.91
CA GLU A 45 27.11 0.85 94.05
C GLU A 45 28.62 0.57 94.20
N GLU A 46 29.29 0.30 93.07
CA GLU A 46 30.74 0.12 93.02
C GLU A 46 31.49 1.40 93.42
N LYS A 47 31.09 2.56 92.89
CA LYS A 47 31.69 3.85 93.22
C LYS A 47 31.49 4.26 94.69
N VAL A 48 30.32 3.98 95.25
CA VAL A 48 30.02 4.20 96.68
C VAL A 48 30.91 3.31 97.55
N THR A 49 31.00 2.02 97.22
CA THR A 49 31.86 1.07 97.94
C THR A 49 33.33 1.49 97.91
N GLN A 50 33.80 1.94 96.74
CA GLN A 50 35.16 2.44 96.56
C GLN A 50 35.42 3.68 97.42
N CYS A 51 34.49 4.65 97.42
CA CYS A 51 34.62 5.88 98.19
C CYS A 51 34.62 5.63 99.71
N LEU A 52 33.71 4.78 100.20
CA LEU A 52 33.65 4.41 101.62
C LEU A 52 34.93 3.74 102.12
N ARG A 53 35.57 2.90 101.30
CA ARG A 53 36.85 2.25 101.64
C ARG A 53 38.07 3.17 101.53
N GLN A 54 37.99 4.22 100.72
CA GLN A 54 39.12 5.11 100.44
C GLN A 54 39.33 6.17 101.52
N HIS A 55 38.28 6.56 102.26
CA HIS A 55 38.35 7.64 103.23
C HIS A 55 38.26 7.15 104.67
N ALA A 56 39.20 7.58 105.51
CA ALA A 56 39.30 7.16 106.91
C ALA A 56 38.16 7.65 107.82
N CYS A 57 37.35 8.61 107.37
CA CYS A 57 36.17 9.08 108.11
C CYS A 57 35.02 8.06 108.14
N PHE A 58 35.09 6.96 107.38
CA PHE A 58 34.08 5.93 107.39
C PHE A 58 34.61 4.63 107.98
N TYR A 59 33.80 3.99 108.81
CA TYR A 59 34.09 2.66 109.35
C TYR A 59 32.90 1.73 109.19
N VAL A 60 33.16 0.43 109.23
CA VAL A 60 32.14 -0.63 109.12
C VAL A 60 31.93 -1.27 110.47
N ASP A 61 30.67 -1.35 110.91
CA ASP A 61 30.27 -2.10 112.11
C ASP A 61 30.06 -3.59 111.78
N ASN A 62 29.98 -4.44 112.81
CA ASN A 62 29.78 -5.89 112.75
C ASN A 62 28.55 -6.31 111.93
N ASN A 63 27.55 -5.43 111.79
CA ASN A 63 26.35 -5.65 110.99
C ASN A 63 26.48 -5.21 109.51
N ASN A 64 27.69 -4.99 109.00
CA ASN A 64 27.98 -4.43 107.67
C ASN A 64 27.35 -3.04 107.42
N GLY A 65 27.01 -2.32 108.49
CA GLY A 65 26.60 -0.92 108.43
C GLY A 65 27.82 -0.01 108.34
N TRP A 66 27.80 0.95 107.42
CA TRP A 66 28.79 2.01 107.39
C TRP A 66 28.37 3.14 108.31
N HIS A 67 29.34 3.65 109.05
CA HIS A 67 29.20 4.74 110.01
C HIS A 67 30.17 5.87 109.68
N LEU A 68 29.85 7.07 110.18
CA LEU A 68 30.72 8.24 110.11
C LEU A 68 31.45 8.41 111.44
N ASP A 69 32.77 8.51 111.39
CA ASP A 69 33.58 8.88 112.54
C ASP A 69 33.51 10.40 112.78
N LEU A 70 33.04 10.79 113.97
CA LEU A 70 32.88 12.17 114.41
C LEU A 70 33.92 12.58 115.46
N GLU A 71 34.78 11.66 115.93
CA GLU A 71 35.85 11.99 116.87
C GLU A 71 36.83 12.99 116.23
N GLY A 72 37.02 12.86 114.91
CA GLY A 72 37.77 13.78 114.09
C GLY A 72 39.25 13.84 114.41
N GLN A 73 40.01 14.60 113.63
CA GLN A 73 41.45 14.68 113.79
C GLN A 73 41.83 15.87 114.67
N ARG A 74 42.70 15.64 115.68
CA ARG A 74 43.21 16.69 116.59
C ARG A 74 43.83 17.88 115.86
N GLU A 75 44.38 17.62 114.68
CA GLU A 75 44.98 18.59 113.78
C GLU A 75 43.96 19.63 113.25
N ASN A 76 42.68 19.26 113.17
CA ASN A 76 41.60 20.10 112.62
C ASN A 76 40.76 20.79 113.69
N ASP A 77 40.99 20.54 114.99
CA ASP A 77 40.19 21.07 116.10
C ASP A 77 40.19 22.61 116.15
N GLY A 78 41.32 23.23 115.76
CA GLY A 78 41.43 24.68 115.65
C GLY A 78 40.44 25.27 114.64
N PHE A 79 40.25 24.58 113.50
CA PHE A 79 39.29 24.97 112.47
C PHE A 79 37.85 24.67 112.89
N TYR A 80 37.62 23.53 113.54
CA TYR A 80 36.34 23.17 114.13
C TYR A 80 35.83 24.23 115.11
N SER A 81 36.69 24.67 116.05
CA SER A 81 36.34 25.71 117.03
C SER A 81 36.04 27.07 116.39
N LEU A 82 36.70 27.38 115.28
CA LEU A 82 36.51 28.62 114.54
C LEU A 82 35.16 28.62 113.81
N LEU A 83 34.81 27.50 113.17
CA LEU A 83 33.48 27.31 112.58
C LEU A 83 32.39 27.39 113.66
N LEU A 84 32.52 26.68 114.79
CA LEU A 84 31.56 26.75 115.90
C LEU A 84 31.35 28.18 116.43
N LYS A 85 32.40 29.00 116.52
CA LYS A 85 32.29 30.40 116.96
C LYS A 85 31.62 31.31 115.93
N ARG A 86 31.84 31.06 114.64
CA ARG A 86 31.32 31.88 113.53
C ARG A 86 29.91 31.46 113.10
N GLN A 87 29.51 30.22 113.35
CA GLN A 87 28.21 29.64 112.96
C GLN A 87 27.88 29.82 111.46
N GLN A 88 28.91 29.90 110.61
CA GLN A 88 28.78 30.12 109.17
C GLN A 88 29.85 29.33 108.42
N PRO A 89 29.55 28.79 107.22
CA PRO A 89 30.55 28.16 106.37
C PRO A 89 31.64 29.16 105.98
N LEU A 90 32.91 28.75 105.99
CA LEU A 90 34.03 29.62 105.68
C LEU A 90 34.90 29.05 104.57
N SER A 91 35.41 29.92 103.70
CA SER A 91 36.44 29.52 102.76
C SER A 91 37.82 29.49 103.43
N LEU A 92 38.68 28.53 103.06
CA LEU A 92 40.08 28.50 103.51
C LEU A 92 40.81 29.82 103.20
N LYS A 93 40.46 30.46 102.07
CA LYS A 93 41.01 31.77 101.68
C LYS A 93 40.58 32.91 102.61
N GLU A 94 39.39 32.83 103.19
CA GLU A 94 38.85 33.83 104.12
C GLU A 94 39.46 33.69 105.51
N VAL A 95 39.70 32.45 105.96
CA VAL A 95 40.35 32.17 107.26
C VAL A 95 41.79 32.67 107.28
N VAL A 96 42.51 32.54 106.17
CA VAL A 96 43.87 33.10 106.03
C VAL A 96 43.86 34.63 106.03
N LYS A 97 42.83 35.27 105.46
CA LYS A 97 42.71 36.74 105.36
C LYS A 97 42.22 37.41 106.65
N THR A 98 41.31 36.79 107.40
CA THR A 98 40.69 37.40 108.60
C THR A 98 41.54 37.34 109.88
N GLY A 99 42.81 36.91 109.79
CA GLY A 99 43.80 37.22 110.82
C GLY A 99 43.64 36.53 112.18
N ALA A 100 42.82 35.47 112.31
CA ALA A 100 42.69 34.69 113.54
C ALA A 100 43.95 33.87 113.90
N ILE A 101 44.94 33.79 112.99
CA ILE A 101 46.21 33.09 113.17
C ILE A 101 47.37 34.04 112.81
N LYS A 102 47.33 35.27 113.35
CA LYS A 102 48.48 36.18 113.35
C LYS A 102 49.18 36.13 114.70
N SER A 103 49.82 35.00 115.00
CA SER A 103 51.07 34.85 115.76
C SER A 103 51.13 33.48 116.45
N LYS A 104 52.31 32.85 116.36
CA LYS A 104 52.70 31.59 117.05
C LYS A 104 52.12 30.27 116.50
N ASN A 105 52.49 29.89 115.27
CA ASN A 105 53.08 28.58 114.94
C ASN A 105 53.08 28.32 113.43
N LYS A 106 54.28 28.16 112.84
CA LYS A 106 54.47 27.77 111.43
C LYS A 106 53.81 26.40 111.11
N LYS A 107 53.58 25.55 112.11
CA LYS A 107 52.83 24.29 112.00
C LYS A 107 51.36 24.52 111.63
N ILE A 108 50.72 25.56 112.16
CA ILE A 108 49.29 25.82 111.93
C ILE A 108 49.03 26.24 110.48
N ARG A 109 49.96 26.97 109.84
CA ARG A 109 49.86 27.28 108.40
C ARG A 109 49.98 26.05 107.48
N ARG A 110 50.63 24.97 107.92
CA ARG A 110 50.70 23.69 107.17
C ARG A 110 49.43 22.85 107.32
N LEU A 111 48.67 23.03 108.42
CA LEU A 111 47.39 22.35 108.66
C LEU A 111 46.30 22.79 107.66
N PHE A 112 46.36 24.03 107.17
CA PHE A 112 45.36 24.57 106.23
C PHE A 112 45.69 24.34 104.75
N THR A 113 46.85 23.76 104.43
CA THR A 113 47.25 23.49 103.04
C THR A 113 46.81 22.12 102.52
N ASP A 114 46.48 21.17 103.40
CA ASP A 114 45.98 19.86 102.99
C ASP A 114 44.45 19.82 103.09
N GLU A 115 43.78 20.30 102.04
CA GLU A 115 42.33 20.07 101.84
C GLU A 115 41.98 18.59 102.01
N ALA A 116 42.89 17.69 101.65
CA ALA A 116 42.78 16.24 101.85
C ALA A 116 42.58 15.83 103.32
N ALA A 117 43.16 16.54 104.29
CA ALA A 117 42.99 16.25 105.72
C ALA A 117 41.58 16.60 106.22
N LEU A 118 40.98 17.67 105.68
CA LEU A 118 39.60 18.05 105.96
C LEU A 118 38.59 17.12 105.26
N ILE A 119 38.91 16.62 104.06
CA ILE A 119 38.12 15.59 103.38
C ILE A 119 38.14 14.28 104.19
N ALA A 120 39.26 13.93 104.80
CA ALA A 120 39.42 12.72 105.60
C ALA A 120 38.78 12.79 107.00
N ASP A 121 38.44 13.98 107.50
CA ASP A 121 37.78 14.19 108.81
C ASP A 121 36.25 14.25 108.63
N GLY A 122 35.51 13.42 109.39
CA GLY A 122 34.07 13.28 109.25
C GLY A 122 33.24 14.47 109.73
N ARG A 123 33.84 15.39 110.50
CA ARG A 123 33.15 16.59 111.05
C ARG A 123 32.93 17.69 110.01
N PHE A 124 33.64 17.66 108.88
CA PHE A 124 33.60 18.71 107.87
C PHE A 124 33.01 18.22 106.54
N ILE A 125 32.27 19.11 105.90
CA ILE A 125 31.74 18.96 104.54
C ILE A 125 32.14 20.14 103.67
N GLN A 126 32.41 19.88 102.40
CA GLN A 126 32.69 20.92 101.41
C GLN A 126 31.46 21.24 100.55
N LEU A 127 31.15 22.53 100.46
CA LEU A 127 30.08 23.07 99.63
C LEU A 127 30.59 23.42 98.22
N ASN A 128 29.71 23.41 97.22
CA ASN A 128 30.06 23.70 95.82
C ASN A 128 30.67 25.08 95.58
N ASN A 129 30.43 26.03 96.49
CA ASN A 129 31.01 27.37 96.46
C ASN A 129 32.43 27.41 97.06
N GLY A 130 33.04 26.26 97.38
CA GLY A 130 34.39 26.16 97.96
C GLY A 130 34.47 26.56 99.43
N HIS A 131 33.33 26.62 100.13
CA HIS A 131 33.27 26.86 101.57
C HIS A 131 33.19 25.54 102.33
N TRP A 132 33.72 25.55 103.55
CA TRP A 132 33.69 24.42 104.45
C TRP A 132 32.69 24.69 105.58
N GLY A 133 31.83 23.71 105.83
CA GLY A 133 30.87 23.71 106.92
C GLY A 133 31.01 22.48 107.81
N LEU A 134 30.34 22.50 108.96
CA LEU A 134 30.20 21.30 109.79
C LEU A 134 29.14 20.37 109.20
N THR A 135 29.38 19.06 109.28
CA THR A 135 28.44 18.03 108.79
C THR A 135 27.05 18.19 109.40
N GLU A 136 26.98 18.71 110.63
CA GLU A 136 25.75 18.91 111.40
C GLU A 136 24.87 20.07 110.88
N TRP A 137 25.46 21.09 110.25
CA TRP A 137 24.77 22.33 109.91
C TRP A 137 23.82 22.23 108.72
N GLU A 138 23.93 21.17 107.91
CA GLU A 138 23.17 21.04 106.67
C GLU A 138 22.31 19.78 106.60
N VAL A 139 21.81 19.21 107.70
CA VAL A 139 21.01 17.98 107.58
C VAL A 139 19.56 18.27 107.17
N GLU A 140 19.33 18.39 105.86
CA GLU A 140 17.99 18.53 105.29
C GLU A 140 17.22 17.20 105.33
N ALA A 141 16.67 16.85 106.48
CA ALA A 141 15.90 15.62 106.68
C ALA A 141 14.66 15.52 105.74
N GLY A 142 14.15 16.65 105.27
CA GLY A 142 13.02 16.72 104.32
C GLY A 142 13.29 16.15 102.92
N GLN A 143 14.56 16.03 102.50
CA GLN A 143 14.94 15.49 101.18
C GLN A 143 14.73 13.97 101.08
N PHE A 144 14.65 13.27 102.22
CA PHE A 144 14.50 11.82 102.24
C PHE A 144 13.04 11.40 101.98
N ALA A 145 12.88 10.24 101.33
CA ALA A 145 11.56 9.67 101.10
C ALA A 145 10.93 9.26 102.43
N LEU A 146 9.61 9.46 102.55
CA LEU A 146 8.87 9.19 103.79
C LEU A 146 9.06 7.75 104.29
N LYS A 147 9.13 6.76 103.39
CA LYS A 147 9.50 5.36 103.70
C LYS A 147 10.76 5.27 104.54
N HIS A 148 11.80 6.00 104.19
CA HIS A 148 13.10 5.88 104.84
C HIS A 148 13.16 6.62 106.17
N LEU A 149 12.41 7.73 106.31
CA LEU A 149 12.22 8.39 107.60
C LEU A 149 11.48 7.47 108.58
N VAL A 150 10.43 6.79 108.13
CA VAL A 150 9.71 5.80 108.95
C VAL A 150 10.60 4.63 109.36
N ILE A 151 11.42 4.10 108.43
CA ILE A 151 12.41 3.06 108.76
C ILE A 151 13.40 3.55 109.82
N LYS A 152 13.91 4.78 109.70
CA LYS A 152 14.84 5.36 110.69
C LYS A 152 14.20 5.44 112.08
N ALA A 153 12.98 5.98 112.17
CA ALA A 153 12.27 6.08 113.44
C ALA A 153 12.07 4.71 114.11
N LEU A 154 11.72 3.69 113.32
CA LEU A 154 11.53 2.33 113.84
C LEU A 154 12.85 1.58 114.12
N LYS A 155 13.95 1.93 113.44
CA LYS A 155 15.31 1.43 113.79
C LYS A 155 15.79 2.01 115.12
N LEU A 156 15.50 3.28 115.41
CA LEU A 156 15.81 3.92 116.71
C LEU A 156 15.00 3.35 117.86
N HIS A 157 13.80 2.83 117.57
CA HIS A 157 12.89 2.23 118.55
C HIS A 157 12.58 0.77 118.19
N PRO A 158 13.49 -0.18 118.48
CA PRO A 158 13.34 -1.58 118.08
C PRO A 158 12.12 -2.28 118.74
N GLY A 159 11.62 -1.75 119.86
CA GLY A 159 10.38 -2.19 120.51
C GLY A 159 9.09 -1.75 119.78
N GLY A 160 9.22 -0.98 118.70
CA GLY A 160 8.13 -0.43 117.93
C GLY A 160 7.54 0.87 118.52
N LEU A 161 6.73 1.55 117.72
CA LEU A 161 6.08 2.82 118.08
C LEU A 161 4.60 2.81 117.72
N LEU A 162 3.77 3.48 118.53
CA LEU A 162 2.39 3.75 118.16
C LEU A 162 2.35 4.76 117.00
N LEU A 163 1.30 4.71 116.17
CA LEU A 163 1.14 5.63 115.03
C LEU A 163 1.26 7.13 115.39
N PRO A 164 0.70 7.63 116.52
CA PRO A 164 0.87 9.03 116.92
C PRO A 164 2.32 9.38 117.29
N GLN A 165 3.02 8.48 117.98
CA GLN A 165 4.43 8.67 118.38
C GLN A 165 5.33 8.67 117.15
N LEU A 166 5.08 7.76 116.21
CA LEU A 166 5.80 7.70 114.94
C LEU A 166 5.55 8.95 114.10
N TYR A 167 4.32 9.47 114.11
CA TYR A 167 3.98 10.73 113.47
C TYR A 167 4.77 11.89 114.08
N GLU A 168 4.82 12.02 115.40
CA GLU A 168 5.59 13.09 116.08
C GLU A 168 7.08 13.06 115.70
N VAL A 169 7.70 11.88 115.73
CA VAL A 169 9.12 11.70 115.38
C VAL A 169 9.38 12.05 113.91
N VAL A 170 8.54 11.57 112.99
CA VAL A 170 8.71 11.83 111.56
C VAL A 170 8.37 13.28 111.20
N ASN A 171 7.37 13.87 111.87
CA ASN A 171 6.95 15.25 111.67
C ASN A 171 8.01 16.25 112.13
N ALA A 172 8.79 15.91 113.16
CA ALA A 172 9.96 16.68 113.59
C ALA A 172 11.07 16.73 112.52
N TRP A 173 11.19 15.70 111.67
CA TRP A 173 12.16 15.67 110.58
C TRP A 173 11.63 16.25 109.27
N ARG A 174 10.35 16.01 108.98
CA ARG A 174 9.69 16.50 107.78
C ARG A 174 8.21 16.76 108.09
N PRO A 175 7.71 17.98 107.83
CA PRO A 175 6.29 18.27 108.02
C PRO A 175 5.47 17.33 107.14
N THR A 176 4.66 16.49 107.78
CA THR A 176 3.86 15.45 107.12
C THR A 176 2.50 15.33 107.79
N SER A 177 1.63 14.47 107.23
CA SER A 177 0.32 14.16 107.79
C SER A 177 0.30 12.73 108.33
N MET A 178 -0.41 12.53 109.44
CA MET A 178 -0.63 11.21 110.03
C MET A 178 -1.12 10.15 109.02
N PRO A 179 -2.09 10.41 108.11
CA PRO A 179 -2.51 9.43 107.11
C PRO A 179 -1.42 9.11 106.07
N ALA A 180 -0.47 10.02 105.81
CA ALA A 180 0.64 9.74 104.91
C ALA A 180 1.63 8.74 105.53
N VAL A 181 1.88 8.85 106.84
CA VAL A 181 2.71 7.89 107.59
C VAL A 181 2.03 6.52 107.62
N GLU A 182 0.74 6.49 107.94
CA GLU A 182 -0.07 5.25 107.94
C GLU A 182 -0.11 4.59 106.56
N GLY A 183 -0.28 5.39 105.50
CA GLY A 183 -0.27 4.91 104.12
C GLY A 183 1.06 4.26 103.72
N VAL A 184 2.19 4.75 104.23
CA VAL A 184 3.51 4.14 104.02
C VAL A 184 3.64 2.82 104.77
N LEU A 185 3.20 2.76 106.04
CA LEU A 185 3.23 1.54 106.85
C LEU A 185 2.43 0.42 106.19
N ARG A 186 1.22 0.71 105.72
CA ARG A 186 0.36 -0.28 105.05
C ARG A 186 0.83 -0.68 103.65
N LYS A 187 1.57 0.18 102.96
CA LYS A 187 2.01 -0.05 101.57
C LYS A 187 3.14 -1.09 101.47
N PHE A 188 3.95 -1.23 102.52
CA PHE A 188 5.13 -2.08 102.48
C PHE A 188 5.05 -3.21 103.50
N PRO A 189 5.29 -4.47 103.08
CA PRO A 189 5.07 -5.64 103.94
C PRO A 189 6.10 -5.81 105.06
N PHE A 190 7.19 -5.03 105.05
CA PHE A 190 8.23 -5.08 106.08
C PHE A 190 7.97 -4.16 107.28
N PHE A 191 6.83 -3.48 107.30
CA PHE A 191 6.30 -2.84 108.50
C PHE A 191 5.22 -3.74 109.09
N GLU A 192 5.46 -4.21 110.31
CA GLU A 192 4.57 -5.15 110.98
C GLU A 192 3.79 -4.42 112.07
N LEU A 193 2.51 -4.75 112.20
CA LEU A 193 1.70 -4.29 113.31
C LEU A 193 1.77 -5.34 114.43
N LEU A 194 2.54 -5.03 115.46
CA LEU A 194 2.53 -5.77 116.71
C LEU A 194 1.24 -5.45 117.49
N GLY A 195 0.79 -6.39 118.32
CA GLY A 195 -0.44 -6.23 119.11
C GLY A 195 -0.49 -4.91 119.89
N GLY A 196 -1.68 -4.31 120.01
CA GLY A 196 -1.86 -3.03 120.69
C GLY A 196 -1.61 -1.78 119.83
N GLY A 197 -1.51 -1.92 118.50
CA GLY A 197 -1.39 -0.76 117.59
C GLY A 197 0.06 -0.28 117.39
N VAL A 198 1.03 -1.07 117.83
CA VAL A 198 2.46 -0.75 117.77
C VAL A 198 3.03 -1.22 116.45
N TRP A 199 3.67 -0.33 115.70
CA TRP A 199 4.35 -0.66 114.44
C TRP A 199 5.82 -0.98 114.70
N SER A 200 6.32 -2.04 114.08
CA SER A 200 7.74 -2.41 114.08
C SER A 200 8.26 -2.53 112.65
N TYR A 201 9.58 -2.46 112.51
CA TYR A 201 10.27 -2.61 111.23
C TYR A 201 11.09 -3.90 111.23
N ASN A 202 10.82 -4.78 110.26
CA ASN A 202 11.51 -6.06 110.14
C ASN A 202 12.50 -6.03 108.95
N PRO A 203 13.83 -5.94 109.20
CA PRO A 203 14.82 -5.84 108.15
C PRO A 203 14.91 -7.10 107.28
N SER A 204 14.60 -8.27 107.83
CA SER A 204 14.64 -9.54 107.08
C SER A 204 13.56 -9.59 105.98
N ILE A 205 12.37 -9.08 106.27
CA ILE A 205 11.25 -9.00 105.33
C ILE A 205 11.53 -7.96 104.24
N GLN A 206 12.20 -6.85 104.58
CA GLN A 206 12.61 -5.88 103.57
C GLN A 206 13.56 -6.52 102.56
N ALA A 207 14.58 -7.24 103.01
CA ALA A 207 15.54 -7.90 102.13
C ALA A 207 14.86 -8.94 101.23
N ALA A 208 13.93 -9.74 101.78
CA ALA A 208 13.16 -10.71 101.00
C ALA A 208 12.26 -10.04 99.95
N TYR A 209 11.56 -8.96 100.33
CA TYR A 209 10.70 -8.18 99.43
C TYR A 209 11.48 -7.53 98.29
N GLU A 210 12.63 -6.93 98.59
CA GLU A 210 13.51 -6.34 97.57
C GLU A 210 14.08 -7.40 96.63
N GLY A 211 14.46 -8.57 97.17
CA GLY A 211 14.88 -9.73 96.37
C GLY A 211 13.78 -10.23 95.42
N LEU A 212 12.53 -10.31 95.89
CA LEU A 212 11.38 -10.70 95.09
C LEU A 212 11.11 -9.69 93.97
N ILE A 213 11.08 -8.39 94.29
CA ILE A 213 10.90 -7.32 93.29
C ILE A 213 11.99 -7.40 92.23
N LYS A 214 13.25 -7.57 92.63
CA LYS A 214 14.37 -7.65 91.68
C LYS A 214 14.20 -8.83 90.71
N ARG A 215 13.76 -9.99 91.20
CA ARG A 215 13.44 -11.16 90.35
C ARG A 215 12.27 -10.87 89.42
N TYR A 216 11.18 -10.30 89.93
CA TYR A 216 10.00 -9.96 89.14
C TYR A 216 10.32 -8.97 88.01
N LEU A 217 11.00 -7.87 88.32
CA LEU A 217 11.44 -6.88 87.34
C LEU A 217 12.41 -7.48 86.31
N GLY A 218 13.29 -8.39 86.76
CA GLY A 218 14.17 -9.16 85.89
C GLY A 218 13.39 -10.01 84.88
N SER A 219 12.39 -10.76 85.34
CA SER A 219 11.51 -11.58 84.48
C SER A 219 10.72 -10.73 83.50
N LEU A 220 10.16 -9.61 83.96
CA LEU A 220 9.39 -8.68 83.13
C LEU A 220 10.27 -8.06 82.03
N ASN A 221 11.50 -7.66 82.36
CA ASN A 221 12.45 -7.14 81.38
C ASN A 221 12.84 -8.20 80.35
N ARG A 222 13.06 -9.46 80.75
CA ARG A 222 13.32 -10.56 79.81
C ARG A 222 12.15 -10.78 78.85
N GLN A 223 10.92 -10.75 79.36
CA GLN A 223 9.72 -10.89 78.53
C GLN A 223 9.58 -9.73 77.54
N LYS A 224 9.79 -8.49 78.00
CA LYS A 224 9.79 -7.29 77.16
C LYS A 224 10.84 -7.36 76.06
N GLN A 225 12.04 -7.86 76.38
CA GLN A 225 13.11 -8.06 75.38
C GLN A 225 12.76 -9.15 74.37
N ARG A 226 12.21 -10.30 74.81
CA ARG A 226 11.76 -11.37 73.89
C ARG A 226 10.72 -10.83 72.91
N TRP A 227 9.70 -10.14 73.41
CA TRP A 227 8.66 -9.56 72.59
C TRP A 227 9.20 -8.54 71.57
N ARG A 228 10.16 -7.69 71.97
CA ARG A 228 10.84 -6.77 71.03
C ARG A 228 11.55 -7.51 69.91
N ARG A 229 12.34 -8.54 70.24
CA ARG A 229 13.06 -9.36 69.25
C ARG A 229 12.11 -10.08 68.30
N ASP A 230 10.99 -10.61 68.81
CA ASP A 230 10.01 -11.29 67.97
C ASP A 230 9.30 -10.31 67.05
N ARG A 231 8.94 -9.12 67.54
CA ARG A 231 8.36 -8.07 66.72
C ARG A 231 9.30 -7.59 65.62
N GLU A 232 10.59 -7.44 65.91
CA GLU A 232 11.61 -7.12 64.92
C GLU A 232 11.78 -8.22 63.88
N ARG A 233 11.79 -9.50 64.30
CA ARG A 233 11.84 -10.64 63.39
C ARG A 233 10.62 -10.68 62.45
N TRP A 234 9.43 -10.46 62.98
CA TRP A 234 8.22 -10.39 62.16
C TRP A 234 8.23 -9.20 61.21
N ARG A 235 8.66 -8.01 61.65
CA ARG A 235 8.82 -6.85 60.76
C ARG A 235 9.76 -7.17 59.59
N LYS A 236 10.93 -7.75 59.85
CA LYS A 236 11.88 -8.15 58.80
C LYS A 236 11.29 -9.16 57.82
N ARG A 237 10.47 -10.10 58.32
CA ARG A 237 9.80 -11.09 57.47
C ARG A 237 8.73 -10.47 56.59
N VAL A 238 7.93 -9.54 57.12
CA VAL A 238 6.92 -8.80 56.34
C VAL A 238 7.61 -7.98 55.25
N THR A 239 8.64 -7.21 55.58
CA THR A 239 9.37 -6.41 54.56
C THR A 239 10.00 -7.29 53.48
N LEU A 240 10.50 -8.47 53.83
CA LEU A 240 11.03 -9.41 52.83
C LEU A 240 9.94 -9.91 51.88
N LEU A 241 8.78 -10.30 52.42
CA LEU A 241 7.65 -10.78 51.62
C LEU A 241 7.07 -9.69 50.74
N GLU A 242 6.99 -8.44 51.22
CA GLU A 242 6.57 -7.28 50.44
C GLU A 242 7.51 -7.05 49.25
N ASN A 243 8.83 -7.12 49.46
CA ASN A 243 9.81 -6.99 48.38
C ASN A 243 9.67 -8.12 47.35
N GLN A 244 9.53 -9.37 47.79
CA GLN A 244 9.31 -10.51 46.89
C GLN A 244 8.02 -10.37 46.07
N LEU A 245 6.96 -9.85 46.69
CA LEU A 245 5.70 -9.59 45.99
C LEU A 245 5.86 -8.48 44.94
N GLN A 246 6.61 -7.42 45.26
CA GLN A 246 6.89 -6.34 44.31
C GLN A 246 7.75 -6.84 43.13
N GLU A 247 8.78 -7.63 43.39
CA GLU A 247 9.65 -8.24 42.36
C GLU A 247 8.84 -9.17 41.45
N ALA A 248 8.03 -10.07 42.02
CA ALA A 248 7.16 -10.95 41.25
C ALA A 248 6.14 -10.12 40.42
N GLY A 249 5.56 -9.08 41.02
CA GLY A 249 4.63 -8.18 40.32
C GLY A 249 5.29 -7.36 39.22
N ALA A 250 6.57 -7.01 39.33
CA ALA A 250 7.34 -6.37 38.27
C ALA A 250 7.65 -7.36 37.15
N ALA A 251 8.14 -8.55 37.48
CA ALA A 251 8.42 -9.61 36.51
C ALA A 251 7.17 -10.02 35.71
N HIS A 252 6.00 -10.11 36.35
CA HIS A 252 4.74 -10.38 35.64
C HIS A 252 4.34 -9.24 34.70
N ARG A 253 4.58 -7.97 35.07
CA ARG A 253 4.31 -6.82 34.20
C ARG A 253 5.25 -6.79 32.99
N GLU A 254 6.53 -7.07 33.20
CA GLU A 254 7.52 -7.17 32.13
C GLU A 254 7.20 -8.33 31.18
N ALA A 255 6.86 -9.50 31.71
CA ALA A 255 6.43 -10.65 30.92
C ALA A 255 5.16 -10.35 30.11
N ALA A 256 4.17 -9.69 30.72
CA ALA A 256 2.96 -9.27 30.03
C ALA A 256 3.27 -8.25 28.91
N ALA A 257 4.15 -7.28 29.16
CA ALA A 257 4.58 -6.31 28.15
C ALA A 257 5.33 -6.98 26.99
N ALA A 258 6.24 -7.92 27.27
CA ALA A 258 6.95 -8.69 26.24
C ALA A 258 6.00 -9.55 25.41
N LEU A 259 5.00 -10.18 26.03
CA LEU A 259 3.97 -10.93 25.31
C LEU A 259 3.10 -10.03 24.44
N ALA A 260 2.73 -8.83 24.92
CA ALA A 260 1.98 -7.85 24.13
C ALA A 260 2.77 -7.38 22.91
N GLN A 261 4.06 -7.05 23.08
CA GLN A 261 4.95 -6.69 21.97
C GLN A 261 5.06 -7.82 20.95
N ARG A 262 5.25 -9.06 21.41
CA ARG A 262 5.29 -10.23 20.53
C ARG A 262 3.99 -10.42 19.76
N ALA A 263 2.83 -10.20 20.39
CA ALA A 263 1.54 -10.27 19.73
C ALA A 263 1.39 -9.18 18.64
N GLU A 264 1.84 -7.95 18.92
CA GLU A 264 1.87 -6.88 17.90
C GLU A 264 2.79 -7.22 16.72
N GLU A 265 3.96 -7.79 16.97
CA GLU A 265 4.89 -8.22 15.92
C GLU A 265 4.28 -9.33 15.05
N ILE A 266 3.63 -10.32 15.66
CA ILE A 266 2.90 -11.37 14.94
C ILE A 266 1.81 -10.76 14.07
N ASN A 267 0.98 -9.85 14.60
CA ASN A 267 -0.07 -9.19 13.83
C ASN A 267 0.50 -8.39 12.64
N ARG A 268 1.63 -7.67 12.83
CA ARG A 268 2.32 -6.97 11.74
C ARG A 268 2.83 -7.94 10.69
N HIS A 269 3.39 -9.07 11.12
CA HIS A 269 3.89 -10.09 10.20
C HIS A 269 2.75 -10.73 9.40
N GLU A 270 1.64 -11.09 10.05
CA GLU A 270 0.44 -11.60 9.39
C GLU A 270 -0.11 -10.62 8.36
N TYR A 271 -0.19 -9.33 8.71
CA TYR A 271 -0.60 -8.28 7.77
C TYR A 271 0.32 -8.15 6.55
N LEU A 272 1.64 -8.24 6.76
CA LEU A 272 2.60 -8.23 5.64
C LEU A 272 2.46 -9.48 4.77
N VAL A 273 2.25 -10.65 5.37
CA VAL A 273 2.01 -11.91 4.64
C VAL A 273 0.75 -11.80 3.78
N THR A 274 -0.35 -11.24 4.32
CA THR A 274 -1.57 -11.02 3.52
C THR A 274 -1.33 -10.05 2.36
N GLN A 275 -0.61 -8.94 2.58
CA GLN A 275 -0.27 -8.01 1.50
C GLN A 275 0.62 -8.64 0.43
N MET A 276 1.56 -9.49 0.83
CA MET A 276 2.43 -10.21 -0.11
C MET A 276 1.62 -11.20 -0.95
N ALA A 277 0.68 -11.94 -0.34
CA ALA A 277 -0.22 -12.84 -1.05
C ALA A 277 -1.12 -12.09 -2.06
N GLU A 278 -1.63 -10.92 -1.69
CA GLU A 278 -2.40 -10.06 -2.62
C GLU A 278 -1.55 -9.60 -3.80
N LYS A 279 -0.31 -9.15 -3.55
CA LYS A 279 0.62 -8.74 -4.62
C LYS A 279 0.99 -9.91 -5.52
N GLU A 280 1.23 -11.10 -4.98
CA GLU A 280 1.49 -12.31 -5.76
C GLU A 280 0.30 -12.68 -6.63
N LEU A 281 -0.92 -12.59 -6.09
CA LEU A 281 -2.15 -12.80 -6.86
C LEU A 281 -2.24 -11.79 -8.02
N LEU A 282 -2.05 -10.50 -7.77
CA LEU A 282 -2.07 -9.46 -8.81
C LEU A 282 -0.99 -9.68 -9.88
N LEU A 283 0.22 -10.05 -9.47
CA LEU A 283 1.29 -10.42 -10.41
C LEU A 283 0.90 -11.64 -11.25
N SER A 284 0.26 -12.65 -10.65
CA SER A 284 -0.21 -13.83 -11.38
C SER A 284 -1.28 -13.48 -12.41
N LEU A 285 -2.23 -12.59 -12.07
CA LEU A 285 -3.26 -12.09 -12.98
C LEU A 285 -2.64 -11.27 -14.11
N ARG A 286 -1.70 -10.39 -13.79
CA ARG A 286 -0.98 -9.59 -14.80
C ARG A 286 -0.17 -10.46 -15.75
N LYS A 287 0.50 -11.50 -15.24
CA LYS A 287 1.17 -12.51 -16.09
C LYS A 287 0.18 -13.18 -17.04
N LYS A 288 -0.98 -13.61 -16.55
CA LYS A 288 -2.04 -14.22 -17.38
C LYS A 288 -2.54 -13.26 -18.47
N GLU A 289 -2.75 -11.98 -18.15
CA GLU A 289 -3.10 -10.95 -19.15
C GLU A 289 -2.02 -10.78 -20.22
N ILE A 290 -0.75 -10.70 -19.82
CA ILE A 290 0.37 -10.58 -20.76
C ILE A 290 0.39 -11.77 -21.71
N PHE A 291 0.18 -12.99 -21.21
CA PHE A 291 0.08 -14.18 -22.08
C PHE A 291 -1.09 -14.09 -23.06
N ARG A 292 -2.28 -13.65 -22.62
CA ARG A 292 -3.43 -13.43 -23.52
C ARG A 292 -3.14 -12.40 -24.61
N TYR A 293 -2.52 -11.27 -24.24
CA TYR A 293 -2.14 -10.24 -25.22
C TYR A 293 -1.08 -10.75 -26.21
N ARG A 294 -0.08 -11.50 -25.74
CA ARG A 294 0.92 -12.14 -26.61
C ARG A 294 0.26 -13.10 -27.59
N GLU A 295 -0.65 -13.96 -27.13
CA GLU A 295 -1.40 -14.84 -28.03
C GLU A 295 -2.23 -14.07 -29.06
N HIS A 296 -2.86 -12.96 -28.66
CA HIS A 296 -3.63 -12.12 -29.57
C HIS A 296 -2.74 -11.47 -30.63
N ILE A 297 -1.57 -10.94 -30.22
CA ILE A 297 -0.56 -10.40 -31.14
C ILE A 297 -0.11 -11.49 -32.12
N ASN A 298 0.25 -12.68 -31.64
CA ASN A 298 0.64 -13.80 -32.50
C ASN A 298 -0.45 -14.16 -33.52
N LYS A 299 -1.74 -14.16 -33.12
CA LYS A 299 -2.87 -14.38 -34.03
C LYS A 299 -2.98 -13.28 -35.09
N LEU A 300 -2.79 -12.02 -34.71
CA LEU A 300 -2.80 -10.90 -35.65
C LEU A 300 -1.61 -10.94 -36.61
N GLU A 301 -0.41 -11.26 -36.12
CA GLU A 301 0.78 -11.47 -36.94
C GLU A 301 0.60 -12.61 -37.94
N ALA A 302 0.03 -13.74 -37.49
CA ALA A 302 -0.30 -14.86 -38.39
C ALA A 302 -1.30 -14.44 -39.48
N LYS A 303 -2.34 -13.67 -39.13
CA LYS A 303 -3.30 -13.11 -40.10
C LYS A 303 -2.62 -12.15 -41.07
N ALA A 304 -1.79 -11.24 -40.58
CA ALA A 304 -1.04 -10.29 -41.41
C ALA A 304 -0.09 -11.03 -42.38
N ASN A 305 0.62 -12.05 -41.90
CA ASN A 305 1.48 -12.90 -42.73
C ASN A 305 0.69 -13.66 -43.80
N SER A 306 -0.51 -14.17 -43.47
CA SER A 306 -1.41 -14.79 -44.44
C SER A 306 -1.86 -13.80 -45.52
N ILE A 307 -2.24 -12.57 -45.14
CA ILE A 307 -2.63 -11.52 -46.09
C ILE A 307 -1.44 -11.13 -46.97
N LEU A 308 -0.26 -10.93 -46.39
CA LEU A 308 0.96 -10.64 -47.14
C LEU A 308 1.30 -11.75 -48.13
N HIS A 309 1.13 -13.02 -47.73
CA HIS A 309 1.32 -14.15 -48.63
C HIS A 309 0.33 -14.11 -49.81
N GLN A 310 -0.96 -13.84 -49.55
CA GLN A 310 -1.96 -13.68 -50.61
C GLN A 310 -1.63 -12.51 -51.54
N CYS A 311 -1.22 -11.35 -50.99
CA CYS A 311 -0.80 -10.20 -51.80
C CYS A 311 0.41 -10.54 -52.68
N ARG A 312 1.43 -11.25 -52.15
CA ARG A 312 2.58 -11.72 -52.95
C ARG A 312 2.14 -12.64 -54.08
N LEU A 313 1.21 -13.54 -53.81
CA LEU A 313 0.68 -14.48 -54.80
C LEU A 313 -0.15 -13.78 -55.88
N TRP A 314 -0.94 -12.75 -55.52
CA TRP A 314 -1.64 -11.90 -56.48
C TRP A 314 -0.68 -11.09 -57.33
N VAL A 315 0.36 -10.50 -56.75
CA VAL A 315 1.41 -9.79 -57.50
C VAL A 315 2.11 -10.74 -58.48
N GLN A 316 2.41 -11.98 -58.07
CA GLN A 316 3.00 -12.98 -58.95
C GLN A 316 2.04 -13.34 -60.10
N ARG A 317 0.77 -13.62 -59.81
CA ARG A 317 -0.25 -13.88 -60.84
C ARG A 317 -0.42 -12.72 -61.81
N ALA A 318 -0.42 -11.48 -61.32
CA ALA A 318 -0.51 -10.30 -62.17
C ALA A 318 0.71 -10.18 -63.09
N ARG A 319 1.93 -10.38 -62.56
CA ARG A 319 3.16 -10.38 -63.37
C ARG A 319 3.19 -11.49 -64.40
N ASP A 320 2.71 -12.69 -64.07
CA ASP A 320 2.66 -13.79 -65.01
C ASP A 320 1.60 -13.55 -66.09
N ALA A 321 0.44 -13.00 -65.74
CA ALA A 321 -0.56 -12.54 -66.71
C ALA A 321 -0.03 -11.40 -67.61
N GLU A 322 0.73 -10.43 -67.07
CA GLU A 322 1.40 -9.39 -67.87
C GLU A 322 2.39 -9.99 -68.87
N LYS A 323 3.17 -11.00 -68.48
CA LYS A 323 4.06 -11.73 -69.39
C LYS A 323 3.27 -12.45 -70.48
N GLU A 324 2.16 -13.10 -70.14
CA GLU A 324 1.28 -13.75 -71.12
C GLU A 324 0.68 -12.75 -72.10
N ILE A 325 0.18 -11.61 -71.62
CA ILE A 325 -0.31 -10.51 -72.48
C ILE A 325 0.79 -10.04 -73.42
N HIS A 326 2.01 -9.82 -72.91
CA HIS A 326 3.14 -9.41 -73.73
C HIS A 326 3.50 -10.46 -74.78
N GLN A 327 3.48 -11.76 -74.44
CA GLN A 327 3.68 -12.85 -75.40
C GLN A 327 2.58 -12.88 -76.47
N LEU A 328 1.31 -12.71 -76.08
CA LEU A 328 0.18 -12.65 -77.00
C LEU A 328 0.27 -11.42 -77.92
N GLN A 329 0.66 -10.26 -77.41
CA GLN A 329 0.91 -9.06 -78.22
C GLN A 329 2.04 -9.27 -79.23
N GLN A 330 3.15 -9.89 -78.82
CA GLN A 330 4.23 -10.26 -79.74
C GLN A 330 3.76 -11.23 -80.83
N ASN A 331 2.98 -12.25 -80.48
CA ASN A 331 2.43 -13.19 -81.45
C ASN A 331 1.42 -12.52 -82.39
N ASN A 332 0.58 -11.64 -81.87
CA ASN A 332 -0.35 -10.87 -82.67
C ASN A 332 0.39 -9.93 -83.64
N ALA A 333 1.44 -9.25 -83.20
CA ALA A 333 2.28 -8.41 -84.07
C ALA A 333 2.95 -9.25 -85.18
N LYS A 334 3.46 -10.45 -84.86
CA LYS A 334 3.99 -11.39 -85.87
C LYS A 334 2.93 -11.83 -86.87
N ASN A 335 1.72 -12.14 -86.40
CA ASN A 335 0.60 -12.53 -87.26
C ASN A 335 0.09 -11.36 -88.11
N GLN A 336 0.08 -10.15 -87.57
CA GLN A 336 -0.28 -8.95 -88.32
C GLN A 336 0.76 -8.66 -89.41
N ALA A 337 2.05 -8.75 -89.09
CA ALA A 337 3.13 -8.61 -90.08
C ALA A 337 3.05 -9.70 -91.16
N SER A 338 2.70 -10.94 -90.80
CA SER A 338 2.52 -12.01 -91.79
C SER A 338 1.29 -11.79 -92.67
N LEU A 339 0.19 -11.27 -92.11
CA LEU A 339 -0.99 -10.86 -92.87
C LEU A 339 -0.68 -9.69 -93.80
N GLU A 340 0.02 -8.65 -93.35
CA GLU A 340 0.47 -7.53 -94.18
C GLU A 340 1.38 -8.01 -95.34
N SER A 341 2.26 -8.98 -95.06
CA SER A 341 3.04 -9.65 -96.11
C SER A 341 2.17 -10.42 -97.11
N LEU A 342 1.11 -11.10 -96.66
CA LEU A 342 0.16 -11.77 -97.55
C LEU A 342 -0.71 -10.79 -98.35
N PHE A 343 -1.17 -9.70 -97.72
CA PHE A 343 -1.91 -8.63 -98.38
C PHE A 343 -1.08 -7.96 -99.46
N SER A 344 0.19 -7.63 -99.20
CA SER A 344 1.09 -7.08 -100.21
C SER A 344 1.33 -8.06 -101.37
N LYS A 345 1.50 -9.36 -101.09
CA LYS A 345 1.55 -10.40 -102.14
C LYS A 345 0.24 -10.47 -102.96
N LEU A 346 -0.91 -10.38 -102.31
CA LEU A 346 -2.21 -10.40 -102.99
C LEU A 346 -2.43 -9.14 -103.83
N GLN A 347 -1.97 -7.98 -103.36
CA GLN A 347 -1.96 -6.74 -104.13
C GLN A 347 -1.10 -6.86 -105.40
N GLN A 348 0.11 -7.43 -105.27
CA GLN A 348 0.98 -7.74 -106.41
C GLN A 348 0.31 -8.69 -107.40
N TYR A 349 -0.40 -9.73 -106.93
CA TYR A 349 -1.17 -10.61 -107.81
C TYR A 349 -2.31 -9.87 -108.53
N LYS A 350 -3.05 -8.99 -107.84
CA LYS A 350 -4.10 -8.17 -108.46
C LYS A 350 -3.55 -7.19 -109.50
N GLU A 351 -2.39 -6.57 -109.24
CA GLU A 351 -1.71 -5.72 -110.21
C GLU A 351 -1.28 -6.50 -111.45
N ARG A 352 -0.68 -7.69 -111.27
CA ARG A 352 -0.37 -8.60 -112.39
C ARG A 352 -1.61 -9.03 -113.17
N GLU A 353 -2.73 -9.28 -112.48
CA GLU A 353 -4.00 -9.61 -113.14
C GLU A 353 -4.56 -8.42 -113.93
N ARG A 354 -4.44 -7.19 -113.42
CA ARG A 354 -4.80 -5.96 -114.15
C ARG A 354 -3.92 -5.75 -115.38
N GLU A 355 -2.61 -5.94 -115.26
CA GLU A 355 -1.68 -5.89 -116.40
C GLU A 355 -2.04 -6.94 -117.45
N ASN A 356 -2.32 -8.18 -117.05
CA ASN A 356 -2.75 -9.23 -117.97
C ASN A 356 -4.08 -8.93 -118.66
N LYS A 357 -5.06 -8.35 -117.93
CA LYS A 357 -6.31 -7.86 -118.52
C LYS A 357 -6.07 -6.72 -119.51
N GLY A 358 -5.17 -5.80 -119.19
CA GLY A 358 -4.72 -4.74 -120.11
C GLY A 358 -4.14 -5.31 -121.40
N ARG A 359 -3.19 -6.25 -121.29
CA ARG A 359 -2.60 -6.94 -122.45
C ARG A 359 -3.65 -7.68 -123.29
N LEU A 360 -4.65 -8.29 -122.64
CA LEU A 360 -5.75 -8.96 -123.35
C LEU A 360 -6.65 -7.95 -124.08
N ALA A 361 -6.91 -6.79 -123.49
CA ALA A 361 -7.67 -5.71 -124.13
C ALA A 361 -6.92 -5.17 -125.35
N ASP A 362 -5.62 -4.90 -125.23
CA ASP A 362 -4.78 -4.46 -126.37
C ASP A 362 -4.79 -5.48 -127.51
N LEU A 363 -4.75 -6.78 -127.20
CA LEU A 363 -4.87 -7.84 -128.20
C LEU A 363 -6.26 -7.86 -128.86
N LYS A 364 -7.33 -7.67 -128.08
CA LYS A 364 -8.69 -7.57 -128.62
C LYS A 364 -8.85 -6.37 -129.54
N ASP A 365 -8.31 -5.21 -129.18
CA ASP A 365 -8.38 -4.01 -130.01
C ASP A 365 -7.62 -4.20 -131.34
N ARG A 366 -6.41 -4.81 -131.29
CA ARG A 366 -5.67 -5.17 -132.52
C ARG A 366 -6.43 -6.17 -133.40
N HIS A 367 -7.17 -7.09 -132.81
CA HIS A 367 -8.02 -8.01 -133.58
C HIS A 367 -9.25 -7.30 -134.13
N ALA A 368 -9.88 -6.39 -133.37
CA ALA A 368 -11.02 -5.61 -133.82
C ALA A 368 -10.65 -4.69 -134.99
N THR A 369 -9.49 -4.03 -134.96
CA THR A 369 -9.00 -3.24 -136.09
C THR A 369 -8.76 -4.09 -137.32
N ARG A 370 -8.16 -5.29 -137.16
CA ARG A 370 -7.96 -6.23 -138.27
C ARG A 370 -9.28 -6.70 -138.89
N VAL A 371 -10.30 -6.94 -138.05
CA VAL A 371 -11.64 -7.31 -138.52
C VAL A 371 -12.30 -6.16 -139.28
N ALA A 372 -12.15 -4.92 -138.79
CA ALA A 372 -12.68 -3.74 -139.48
C ALA A 372 -12.02 -3.52 -140.85
N GLU A 373 -10.70 -3.67 -140.95
CA GLU A 373 -9.96 -3.62 -142.23
C GLU A 373 -10.50 -4.67 -143.24
N LEU A 374 -10.70 -5.91 -142.79
CA LEU A 374 -11.25 -6.97 -143.64
C LEU A 374 -12.72 -6.71 -144.04
N GLN A 375 -13.52 -6.12 -143.14
CA GLN A 375 -14.90 -5.73 -143.46
C GLN A 375 -14.95 -4.61 -144.50
N THR A 376 -14.03 -3.63 -144.44
CA THR A 376 -13.93 -2.59 -145.48
C THR A 376 -13.57 -3.16 -146.85
N GLU A 377 -12.65 -4.12 -146.93
CA GLU A 377 -12.32 -4.80 -148.19
C GLU A 377 -13.52 -5.57 -148.76
N ILE A 378 -14.29 -6.27 -147.92
CA ILE A 378 -15.51 -6.98 -148.35
C ILE A 378 -16.55 -6.01 -148.95
N VAL A 379 -16.73 -4.84 -148.33
CA VAL A 379 -17.67 -3.82 -148.82
C VAL A 379 -17.22 -3.25 -150.16
N GLU A 380 -15.94 -2.95 -150.33
CA GLU A 380 -15.41 -2.46 -151.61
C GLU A 380 -15.56 -3.47 -152.74
N LEU A 381 -15.31 -4.76 -152.46
CA LEU A 381 -15.50 -5.83 -153.43
C LEU A 381 -16.98 -6.03 -153.80
N ARG A 382 -17.91 -5.90 -152.84
CA ARG A 382 -19.35 -5.94 -153.11
C ARG A 382 -19.81 -4.79 -154.01
N GLN A 383 -19.38 -3.56 -153.74
CA GLN A 383 -19.74 -2.39 -154.56
C GLN A 383 -19.21 -2.51 -156.00
N LYS A 384 -18.02 -3.10 -156.21
CA LYS A 384 -17.53 -3.38 -157.57
C LYS A 384 -18.40 -4.40 -158.31
N LEU A 385 -18.94 -5.39 -157.61
CA LEU A 385 -19.79 -6.44 -158.18
C LEU A 385 -21.18 -5.90 -158.54
N GLU A 386 -21.78 -5.06 -157.69
CA GLU A 386 -23.06 -4.40 -157.97
C GLU A 386 -22.99 -3.48 -159.20
N ARG A 387 -21.91 -2.69 -159.36
CA ARG A 387 -21.72 -1.83 -160.53
C ARG A 387 -21.69 -2.61 -161.85
N VAL A 388 -21.08 -3.80 -161.85
CA VAL A 388 -21.03 -4.67 -163.05
C VAL A 388 -22.39 -5.32 -163.33
N GLN A 389 -23.17 -5.65 -162.29
CA GLN A 389 -24.53 -6.16 -162.47
C GLN A 389 -25.51 -5.10 -163.01
N GLU A 390 -25.38 -3.83 -162.59
CA GLU A 390 -26.24 -2.75 -163.08
C GLU A 390 -26.00 -2.41 -164.55
N THR A 391 -24.74 -2.41 -165.01
CA THR A 391 -24.43 -2.19 -166.43
C THR A 391 -25.00 -3.31 -167.31
N ALA A 392 -24.89 -4.57 -166.88
CA ALA A 392 -25.45 -5.70 -167.61
C ALA A 392 -27.00 -5.65 -167.70
N ARG A 393 -27.68 -5.24 -166.63
CA ARG A 393 -29.14 -5.08 -166.62
C ARG A 393 -29.64 -3.95 -167.53
N GLN A 394 -28.87 -2.89 -167.71
CA GLN A 394 -29.24 -1.79 -168.62
C GLN A 394 -29.11 -2.20 -170.10
N GLU A 395 -28.10 -3.00 -170.45
CA GLU A 395 -27.97 -3.57 -171.79
C GLU A 395 -29.10 -4.55 -172.12
N GLU A 396 -29.48 -5.39 -171.15
CA GLU A 396 -30.59 -6.36 -171.32
C GLU A 396 -31.95 -5.66 -171.54
N ARG A 397 -32.16 -4.48 -170.95
CA ARG A 397 -33.38 -3.67 -171.16
C ARG A 397 -33.43 -3.08 -172.58
N ARG A 398 -32.32 -2.56 -173.10
CA ARG A 398 -32.25 -2.01 -174.47
C ARG A 398 -32.59 -3.06 -175.52
N LEU A 399 -32.03 -4.27 -175.38
CA LEU A 399 -32.30 -5.37 -176.33
C LEU A 399 -33.76 -5.84 -176.30
N ARG A 400 -34.42 -5.80 -175.13
CA ARG A 400 -35.86 -6.13 -175.02
C ARG A 400 -36.76 -5.09 -175.66
N GLU A 401 -36.39 -3.81 -175.62
CA GLU A 401 -37.13 -2.72 -176.27
C GLU A 401 -37.07 -2.82 -177.80
N GLU A 402 -35.92 -3.20 -178.37
CA GLU A 402 -35.78 -3.46 -179.81
C GLU A 402 -36.61 -4.65 -180.29
N ILE A 403 -36.66 -5.74 -179.50
CA ILE A 403 -37.50 -6.91 -179.82
C ILE A 403 -38.98 -6.54 -179.84
N ASN A 404 -39.45 -5.73 -178.89
CA ASN A 404 -40.86 -5.34 -178.80
C ASN A 404 -41.30 -4.46 -179.98
N LEU A 405 -40.43 -3.56 -180.47
CA LEU A 405 -40.71 -2.74 -181.65
C LEU A 405 -40.89 -3.59 -182.90
N LEU A 406 -39.96 -4.52 -183.16
CA LEU A 406 -40.03 -5.43 -184.31
C LEU A 406 -41.24 -6.38 -184.26
N THR A 407 -41.73 -6.70 -183.05
CA THR A 407 -42.90 -7.56 -182.86
C THR A 407 -44.22 -6.84 -183.17
N ASN A 408 -44.29 -5.52 -182.91
CA ASN A 408 -45.47 -4.71 -183.23
C ASN A 408 -45.63 -4.48 -184.75
N ASP A 409 -44.53 -4.23 -185.46
CA ASP A 409 -44.56 -4.03 -186.93
C ASP A 409 -45.03 -5.29 -187.69
N LEU A 410 -44.75 -6.47 -187.14
CA LEU A 410 -45.21 -7.76 -187.68
C LEU A 410 -46.72 -8.01 -187.47
N LYS A 411 -47.29 -7.54 -186.35
CA LYS A 411 -48.73 -7.65 -186.06
C LYS A 411 -49.58 -6.77 -186.97
N GLU A 412 -49.15 -5.54 -187.21
CA GLU A 412 -49.91 -4.58 -188.05
C GLU A 412 -49.98 -5.03 -189.51
N SER A 413 -48.95 -5.74 -189.98
CA SER A 413 -48.89 -6.31 -191.33
C SER A 413 -49.83 -7.51 -191.52
N LEU A 414 -50.13 -8.26 -190.45
CA LEU A 414 -51.02 -9.42 -190.45
C LEU A 414 -52.50 -9.00 -190.43
N GLU A 415 -52.87 -7.99 -189.63
CA GLU A 415 -54.27 -7.52 -189.53
C GLU A 415 -54.80 -6.96 -190.86
N LYS A 416 -53.95 -6.25 -191.62
CA LYS A 416 -54.31 -5.75 -192.96
C LYS A 416 -54.53 -6.88 -193.98
N GLY A 417 -53.93 -8.06 -193.77
CA GLY A 417 -54.15 -9.24 -194.59
C GLY A 417 -55.52 -9.90 -194.34
N ASP A 418 -55.94 -9.97 -193.08
CA ASP A 418 -57.19 -10.63 -192.66
C ASP A 418 -58.45 -9.85 -193.05
N GLU A 419 -58.40 -8.51 -193.09
CA GLU A 419 -59.51 -7.67 -193.56
C GLU A 419 -59.78 -7.83 -195.06
N GLY A 420 -58.73 -8.07 -195.86
CA GLY A 420 -58.85 -8.44 -197.28
C GLY A 420 -59.53 -9.80 -197.51
N HIS A 421 -59.50 -10.68 -196.51
CA HIS A 421 -60.09 -12.02 -196.62
C HIS A 421 -61.58 -12.04 -196.30
N ARG A 422 -62.05 -11.20 -195.35
CA ARG A 422 -63.46 -11.11 -194.94
C ARG A 422 -64.35 -10.45 -195.99
N SER A 423 -63.83 -9.46 -196.72
CA SER A 423 -64.57 -8.78 -197.79
C SER A 423 -64.87 -9.70 -198.99
N ARG A 424 -63.99 -10.67 -199.29
CA ARG A 424 -64.21 -11.67 -200.35
C ARG A 424 -65.28 -12.70 -200.02
N GLN A 425 -65.46 -13.09 -198.74
CA GLN A 425 -66.46 -14.08 -198.35
C GLN A 425 -67.89 -13.56 -198.44
N LEU A 426 -68.12 -12.28 -198.12
CA LEU A 426 -69.44 -11.64 -198.22
C LEU A 426 -69.93 -11.58 -199.67
N LEU A 427 -69.05 -11.22 -200.61
CA LEU A 427 -69.34 -11.24 -202.06
C LEU A 427 -69.69 -12.64 -202.60
N GLN A 428 -69.23 -13.70 -201.92
CA GLN A 428 -69.46 -15.08 -202.35
C GLN A 428 -70.80 -15.64 -201.86
N GLN A 429 -71.30 -15.18 -200.70
CA GLN A 429 -72.60 -15.59 -200.14
C GLN A 429 -73.79 -14.96 -200.88
N GLU A 430 -73.67 -13.70 -201.32
CA GLU A 430 -74.75 -13.06 -202.11
C GLU A 430 -74.89 -13.70 -203.50
N LEU A 431 -73.79 -14.17 -204.07
CA LEU A 431 -73.77 -14.85 -205.37
C LEU A 431 -74.47 -16.23 -205.32
N THR A 432 -74.39 -16.92 -204.17
CA THR A 432 -75.10 -18.18 -203.96
C THR A 432 -76.61 -17.99 -203.75
N HIS A 433 -77.02 -16.90 -203.09
CA HIS A 433 -78.44 -16.61 -202.88
C HIS A 433 -79.16 -16.28 -204.20
N CYS A 434 -78.51 -15.53 -205.09
CA CYS A 434 -79.07 -15.20 -206.40
C CYS A 434 -79.18 -16.44 -207.33
N GLN A 435 -78.29 -17.43 -207.19
CA GLN A 435 -78.36 -18.67 -207.98
C GLN A 435 -79.50 -19.61 -207.55
N GLU A 436 -79.97 -19.54 -206.30
CA GLU A 436 -81.10 -20.34 -205.82
C GLU A 436 -82.46 -19.77 -206.25
N GLU A 437 -82.58 -18.44 -206.31
CA GLU A 437 -83.77 -17.78 -206.86
C GLU A 437 -83.93 -18.06 -208.35
N TYR A 438 -82.81 -18.12 -209.09
CA TYR A 438 -82.80 -18.52 -210.50
C TYR A 438 -83.26 -19.97 -210.70
N ARG A 439 -83.06 -20.87 -209.74
CA ARG A 439 -83.56 -22.27 -209.78
C ARG A 439 -85.05 -22.37 -209.44
N ARG A 440 -85.57 -21.52 -208.56
CA ARG A 440 -87.01 -21.48 -208.22
C ARG A 440 -87.86 -20.94 -209.38
N LEU A 441 -87.39 -19.91 -210.08
CA LEU A 441 -88.06 -19.44 -211.30
C LEU A 441 -88.04 -20.46 -212.44
N LYS A 442 -87.00 -21.31 -212.51
CA LYS A 442 -86.87 -22.37 -213.53
C LYS A 442 -87.87 -23.52 -213.35
N MET A 443 -88.44 -23.71 -212.15
CA MET A 443 -89.44 -24.76 -211.88
C MET A 443 -90.87 -24.33 -212.22
N HIS A 444 -91.20 -23.04 -212.17
CA HIS A 444 -92.53 -22.55 -212.53
C HIS A 444 -92.75 -22.37 -214.04
N LEU A 445 -91.68 -22.41 -214.84
CA LEU A 445 -91.72 -22.29 -216.29
C LEU A 445 -91.73 -23.63 -217.04
N ARG A 446 -92.24 -24.69 -216.40
CA ARG A 446 -92.43 -26.01 -217.02
C ARG A 446 -93.90 -26.48 -216.95
N ASN A 447 -94.81 -25.62 -217.40
CA ASN A 447 -96.14 -26.06 -217.86
C ASN A 447 -96.37 -25.64 -219.33
N PRO A 448 -97.00 -26.50 -220.15
CA PRO A 448 -96.62 -26.73 -221.54
C PRO A 448 -97.07 -25.69 -222.59
N LEU A 449 -97.61 -24.52 -222.23
CA LEU A 449 -98.22 -23.63 -223.24
C LEU A 449 -97.51 -22.29 -223.51
N VAL A 450 -96.41 -21.97 -222.84
CA VAL A 450 -95.64 -20.73 -223.11
C VAL A 450 -94.24 -21.05 -223.67
N ARG A 451 -94.16 -22.18 -224.39
CA ARG A 451 -93.18 -22.46 -225.45
C ARG A 451 -93.70 -21.99 -226.82
N MET A 452 -94.93 -21.46 -226.88
CA MET A 452 -95.50 -20.82 -228.08
C MET A 452 -95.42 -19.29 -228.03
N ALA A 453 -95.29 -18.70 -226.84
CA ALA A 453 -95.06 -17.29 -226.72
C ALA A 453 -93.54 -17.04 -226.70
N VAL A 454 -92.96 -16.73 -227.85
CA VAL A 454 -92.77 -15.31 -228.16
C VAL A 454 -91.45 -14.87 -227.52
N ARG A 455 -90.32 -15.10 -228.19
CA ARG A 455 -90.11 -14.90 -229.65
C ARG A 455 -90.37 -13.45 -230.08
N LEU A 456 -90.38 -12.48 -229.14
CA LEU A 456 -90.42 -11.04 -229.49
C LEU A 456 -89.44 -10.12 -228.79
N CYS A 457 -88.81 -10.47 -227.66
CA CYS A 457 -88.12 -9.42 -226.88
C CYS A 457 -86.67 -9.74 -226.51
N SER A 458 -85.90 -10.12 -227.52
CA SER A 458 -84.56 -9.56 -227.69
C SER A 458 -84.70 -8.11 -228.16
N TRP A 459 -84.81 -7.14 -227.25
CA TRP A 459 -84.63 -5.74 -227.65
C TRP A 459 -84.42 -4.84 -226.44
N PHE A 460 -83.34 -4.06 -226.52
CA PHE A 460 -82.97 -2.94 -225.66
C PHE A 460 -82.22 -3.20 -224.34
N GLY A 461 -81.03 -2.60 -224.32
CA GLY A 461 -80.50 -1.94 -223.13
C GLY A 461 -79.52 -2.81 -222.37
N GLY A 462 -78.23 -2.85 -222.67
CA GLY A 462 -77.43 -1.80 -223.29
C GLY A 462 -76.78 -0.93 -222.22
N TYR A 463 -75.53 -0.57 -222.53
CA TYR A 463 -74.78 0.55 -221.97
C TYR A 463 -74.18 0.32 -220.58
N HIS A 464 -72.84 0.21 -220.51
CA HIS A 464 -71.89 1.31 -220.18
C HIS A 464 -71.91 1.59 -218.67
N GLY A 465 -70.80 1.84 -217.98
CA GLY A 465 -69.43 2.26 -218.30
C GLY A 465 -68.85 2.72 -216.96
N ARG A 466 -67.59 2.42 -216.62
CA ARG A 466 -66.42 3.29 -216.80
C ARG A 466 -66.42 4.59 -215.95
N GLN A 467 -65.28 4.79 -215.27
CA GLN A 467 -64.58 6.05 -214.90
C GLN A 467 -64.79 6.72 -213.52
N ALA A 468 -63.69 6.79 -212.75
CA ALA A 468 -62.92 7.99 -212.33
C ALA A 468 -61.60 7.47 -211.66
N VAL A 469 -60.41 7.96 -211.99
CA VAL A 469 -59.65 9.04 -211.30
C VAL A 469 -59.49 8.79 -209.80
#